data_AF-A0A2A4THK2-F1
#
_entry.id   AF-A0A2A4THK2-F1
#
_cell.length_a   1.000
_cell.length_b   1.000
_cell.length_c   1.000
_cell.angle_alpha   90.00
_cell.angle_beta   90.00
_cell.angle_gamma   90.00
#
_symmetry.space_group_name_H-M   'P 1'
#
loop_
_entity.id
_entity.type
_entity.pdbx_description
1 polymer ?
#
loop_
_entity_poly.entity_id
_entity_poly.type
_entity_poly.pdbx_seq_one_letter_code
_entity_poly.pdbx_strand_id
1 'polypeptide(L)'
;MNKIKILIATLCFLALNSNAQNNSKEYQIRTIAFYNLENLFDTVNDPNVYDEASPIMESKGDTAKIYIQKLDNMARVIAQIGNKKTHTAPAIIGVSEIENLRVLEDLVANEHLKKFNYGIVHYDSPDFRGIDVALLYQKRYFKPVHSKNYELKLANNKEGKKQTTRDQLLVSGYLDDELIHIIVNHWPSRRGGEKKSSIRREKGAALNVQIIKEIQEENPKAKIITMGDFNDDPTNNSFKKVLKAKGKKSEVKLGDMYNPMENMHARGLNTLGYRDNINLFDQILISSTLLDTDKKFKDYKMFKANIYNPRFLINKKGRYKGYPYRSFSYGNFTGGYSDHFPVYIYVIKEKS
;
A
#
# COMPACT_ATOMS: atom_id res chain seq x y z
N MET A 1 34.28 16.15 -61.35
CA MET A 1 33.19 16.87 -60.65
C MET A 1 32.15 15.98 -59.95
N ASN A 2 31.89 14.74 -60.36
CA ASN A 2 30.80 13.93 -59.78
C ASN A 2 31.08 13.34 -58.39
N LYS A 3 32.33 12.99 -58.06
CA LYS A 3 32.65 12.37 -56.75
C LYS A 3 32.52 13.34 -55.56
N ILE A 4 32.85 14.61 -55.75
CA ILE A 4 32.73 15.66 -54.71
C ILE A 4 31.26 15.98 -54.44
N LYS A 5 30.42 16.04 -55.48
CA LYS A 5 28.96 16.24 -55.31
C LYS A 5 28.29 15.08 -54.58
N ILE A 6 28.72 13.84 -54.84
CA ILE A 6 28.23 12.65 -54.13
C ILE A 6 28.67 12.70 -52.66
N LEU A 7 29.94 13.02 -52.37
CA LEU A 7 30.45 13.12 -51.01
C LEU A 7 29.72 14.20 -50.18
N ILE A 8 29.46 15.37 -50.78
CA ILE A 8 28.70 16.46 -50.15
C ILE A 8 27.25 16.04 -49.92
N ALA A 9 26.62 15.35 -50.89
CA ALA A 9 25.26 14.84 -50.72
C ALA A 9 25.16 13.79 -49.61
N THR A 10 26.14 12.90 -49.47
CA THR A 10 26.20 11.90 -48.38
C THR A 10 26.44 12.55 -47.01
N LEU A 11 27.31 13.56 -46.93
CA LEU A 11 27.54 14.34 -45.71
C LEU A 11 26.30 15.14 -45.29
N CYS A 12 25.57 15.75 -46.22
CA CYS A 12 24.31 16.42 -45.95
C CYS A 12 23.22 15.42 -45.49
N PHE A 13 23.16 14.22 -46.06
CA PHE A 13 22.22 13.17 -45.64
C PHE A 13 22.54 12.65 -44.22
N LEU A 14 23.81 12.55 -43.85
CA LEU A 14 24.23 12.17 -42.49
C LEU A 14 23.96 13.30 -41.47
N ALA A 15 24.16 14.56 -41.85
CA ALA A 15 23.84 15.72 -41.01
C ALA A 15 22.33 15.88 -40.78
N LEU A 16 21.48 15.56 -41.76
CA LEU A 16 20.01 15.60 -41.62
C LEU A 16 19.47 14.47 -40.74
N ASN A 17 20.11 13.29 -40.73
CA ASN A 17 19.75 12.20 -39.82
C ASN A 17 20.24 12.41 -38.37
N SER A 18 21.15 13.36 -38.14
CA SER A 18 21.68 13.68 -36.81
C SER A 18 20.71 14.50 -35.96
N ASN A 19 19.75 15.19 -36.58
CA ASN A 19 18.75 16.02 -35.89
C ASN A 19 17.45 15.26 -35.55
N ALA A 20 17.39 13.95 -35.76
CA ALA A 20 16.24 13.12 -35.38
C ALA A 20 16.32 12.60 -33.92
N GLN A 21 17.26 13.09 -33.11
CA GLN A 21 17.45 12.62 -31.73
C GLN A 21 16.67 13.44 -30.69
N ASN A 22 15.69 12.75 -30.11
CA ASN A 22 15.28 12.81 -28.70
C ASN A 22 14.69 14.11 -28.14
N ASN A 23 13.45 14.41 -28.51
CA ASN A 23 12.50 14.93 -27.51
C ASN A 23 12.03 13.77 -26.61
N SER A 24 12.93 13.23 -25.79
CA SER A 24 12.54 12.23 -24.80
C SER A 24 11.71 12.93 -23.73
N LYS A 25 10.39 12.68 -23.72
CA LYS A 25 9.49 13.17 -22.68
C LYS A 25 10.02 12.78 -21.31
N GLU A 26 10.28 13.77 -20.47
CA GLU A 26 10.62 13.53 -19.07
C GLU A 26 9.35 13.33 -18.25
N TYR A 27 9.42 12.42 -17.27
CA TYR A 27 8.29 12.14 -16.40
C TYR A 27 8.67 12.35 -14.94
N GLN A 28 7.79 13.01 -14.20
CA GLN A 28 7.80 12.98 -12.75
C GLN A 28 7.19 11.67 -12.28
N ILE A 29 7.89 10.97 -11.38
CA ILE A 29 7.46 9.69 -10.84
C ILE A 29 7.32 9.78 -9.31
N ARG A 30 6.23 9.21 -8.79
CA ARG A 30 6.00 9.05 -7.35
C ARG A 30 5.66 7.60 -7.05
N THR A 31 6.18 7.11 -5.93
CA THR A 31 5.82 5.80 -5.39
C THR A 31 4.75 5.99 -4.33
N ILE A 32 3.64 5.26 -4.46
CA ILE A 32 2.58 5.15 -3.45
C ILE A 32 2.52 3.69 -3.04
N ALA A 33 2.62 3.41 -1.75
CA ALA A 33 2.81 2.05 -1.23
C ALA A 33 1.82 1.70 -0.12
N PHE A 34 1.71 0.42 0.18
CA PHE A 34 1.07 -0.08 1.39
C PHE A 34 1.92 -1.18 2.04
N TYR A 35 1.95 -1.23 3.37
CA TYR A 35 2.66 -2.26 4.11
C TYR A 35 2.01 -2.58 5.47
N ASN A 36 1.62 -3.84 5.69
CA ASN A 36 1.30 -4.37 7.02
C ASN A 36 2.59 -4.57 7.84
N LEU A 37 2.71 -3.92 9.01
CA LEU A 37 3.93 -3.94 9.82
C LEU A 37 4.01 -5.09 10.84
N GLU A 38 3.04 -6.03 10.80
CA GLU A 38 2.93 -7.23 11.66
C GLU A 38 3.03 -6.89 13.16
N ASN A 39 1.96 -6.38 13.74
CA ASN A 39 1.88 -5.96 15.15
C ASN A 39 3.09 -5.10 15.57
N LEU A 40 3.27 -3.93 14.95
CA LEU A 40 4.23 -2.94 15.43
C LEU A 40 3.65 -2.23 16.67
N PHE A 41 4.04 -2.77 17.83
CA PHE A 41 3.64 -2.36 19.17
C PHE A 41 4.89 -1.92 19.93
N ASP A 42 4.74 -0.96 20.83
CA ASP A 42 5.75 -0.58 21.80
C ASP A 42 5.78 -1.57 22.98
N THR A 43 6.46 -1.21 24.07
CA THR A 43 6.70 -2.09 25.23
C THR A 43 5.93 -1.64 26.47
N VAL A 44 4.96 -0.73 26.32
CA VAL A 44 4.22 -0.10 27.42
C VAL A 44 2.75 -0.49 27.30
N ASN A 45 2.25 -1.19 28.31
CA ASN A 45 0.84 -1.58 28.39
C ASN A 45 -0.09 -0.36 28.42
N ASP A 46 -1.06 -0.31 27.51
CA ASP A 46 -2.22 0.56 27.57
C ASP A 46 -3.41 -0.16 28.25
N PRO A 47 -3.80 0.23 29.48
CA PRO A 47 -4.86 -0.46 30.24
C PRO A 47 -6.27 -0.33 29.62
N ASN A 48 -6.45 0.48 28.57
CA ASN A 48 -7.75 0.68 27.91
C ASN A 48 -8.00 -0.28 26.75
N VAL A 49 -6.96 -0.96 26.27
CA VAL A 49 -7.02 -1.94 25.18
C VAL A 49 -6.37 -3.26 25.61
N TYR A 50 -6.49 -4.29 24.79
CA TYR A 50 -5.88 -5.60 25.02
C TYR A 50 -4.63 -5.79 24.16
N ASP A 51 -3.68 -4.87 24.33
CA ASP A 51 -2.36 -4.84 23.68
C ASP A 51 -1.39 -5.89 24.27
N GLU A 52 -1.64 -6.38 25.50
CA GLU A 52 -0.89 -7.47 26.14
C GLU A 52 -0.90 -8.76 25.30
N ALA A 53 -1.90 -8.94 24.42
CA ALA A 53 -1.96 -10.02 23.43
C ALA A 53 -1.15 -9.75 22.16
N SER A 54 -0.28 -8.74 22.16
CA SER A 54 0.68 -8.51 21.10
C SER A 54 1.90 -9.44 21.28
N PRO A 55 2.55 -9.88 20.19
CA PRO A 55 3.70 -10.77 20.30
C PRO A 55 4.89 -10.18 21.06
N ILE A 56 5.01 -8.84 21.12
CA ILE A 56 6.07 -8.18 21.86
C ILE A 56 5.82 -8.23 23.37
N MET A 57 4.57 -8.04 23.81
CA MET A 57 4.17 -8.13 25.21
C MET A 57 4.16 -9.56 25.73
N GLU A 58 3.83 -10.53 24.87
CA GLU A 58 3.95 -11.97 25.19
C GLU A 58 5.41 -12.48 25.16
N SER A 59 6.35 -11.67 24.69
CA SER A 59 7.73 -12.12 24.48
C SER A 59 8.46 -12.31 25.80
N LYS A 60 9.19 -13.43 25.91
CA LYS A 60 10.08 -13.71 27.06
C LYS A 60 11.48 -13.10 26.92
N GLY A 61 11.74 -12.38 25.83
CA GLY A 61 13.02 -11.76 25.52
C GLY A 61 13.17 -10.34 26.06
N ASP A 62 14.26 -9.68 25.65
CA ASP A 62 14.47 -8.26 25.90
C ASP A 62 13.58 -7.45 24.94
N THR A 63 12.39 -7.10 25.40
CA THR A 63 11.34 -6.44 24.60
C THR A 63 11.79 -5.09 24.06
N ALA A 64 12.60 -4.32 24.81
CA ALA A 64 13.15 -3.06 24.36
C ALA A 64 14.09 -3.23 23.16
N LYS A 65 14.99 -4.23 23.21
CA LYS A 65 15.85 -4.55 22.05
C LYS A 65 15.05 -5.07 20.86
N ILE A 66 14.02 -5.89 21.10
CA ILE A 66 13.13 -6.39 20.05
C ILE A 66 12.40 -5.23 19.37
N TYR A 67 11.86 -4.28 20.14
CA TYR A 67 11.17 -3.11 19.63
C TYR A 67 12.05 -2.28 18.69
N ILE A 68 13.26 -1.91 19.16
CA ILE A 68 14.23 -1.14 18.37
C ILE A 68 14.60 -1.87 17.08
N GLN A 69 14.86 -3.18 17.15
CA GLN A 69 15.21 -3.98 15.98
C GLN A 69 14.04 -4.10 14.99
N LYS A 70 12.80 -4.20 15.49
CA LYS A 70 11.61 -4.23 14.64
C LYS A 70 11.39 -2.89 13.93
N LEU A 71 11.55 -1.76 14.64
CA LEU A 71 11.52 -0.43 14.04
C LEU A 71 12.56 -0.29 12.92
N ASP A 72 13.81 -0.69 13.19
CA ASP A 72 14.89 -0.68 12.20
C ASP A 72 14.55 -1.53 10.96
N ASN A 73 14.04 -2.74 11.18
CA ASN A 73 13.61 -3.64 10.11
C ASN A 73 12.51 -3.02 9.24
N MET A 74 11.49 -2.41 9.85
CA MET A 74 10.39 -1.75 9.13
C MET A 74 10.88 -0.53 8.36
N ALA A 75 11.63 0.35 9.02
CA ALA A 75 12.18 1.56 8.42
C ALA A 75 13.08 1.25 7.22
N ARG A 76 13.92 0.22 7.33
CA ARG A 76 14.81 -0.25 6.26
C ARG A 76 14.04 -0.73 5.03
N VAL A 77 12.90 -1.40 5.22
CA VAL A 77 12.03 -1.84 4.12
C VAL A 77 11.37 -0.65 3.45
N ILE A 78 10.71 0.22 4.23
CA ILE A 78 10.01 1.40 3.72
C ILE A 78 10.95 2.28 2.87
N ALA A 79 12.18 2.51 3.34
CA ALA A 79 13.18 3.31 2.64
C ALA A 79 13.59 2.78 1.25
N GLN A 80 13.36 1.49 0.98
CA GLN A 80 13.77 0.82 -0.26
C GLN A 80 12.63 0.62 -1.27
N ILE A 81 11.36 0.71 -0.85
CA ILE A 81 10.21 0.53 -1.74
C ILE A 81 10.25 1.61 -2.83
N GLY A 82 10.30 1.19 -4.09
CA GLY A 82 10.30 2.09 -5.25
C GLY A 82 11.63 2.82 -5.52
N ASN A 83 12.56 2.84 -4.57
CA ASN A 83 13.79 3.65 -4.59
C ASN A 83 14.64 3.43 -5.85
N LYS A 84 14.74 2.19 -6.35
CA LYS A 84 15.50 1.90 -7.59
C LYS A 84 15.07 2.73 -8.81
N LYS A 85 13.81 3.18 -8.85
CA LYS A 85 13.26 3.97 -9.97
C LYS A 85 13.02 5.43 -9.63
N THR A 86 12.68 5.75 -8.38
CA THR A 86 12.37 7.12 -7.95
C THR A 86 13.53 7.83 -7.26
N HIS A 87 14.58 7.09 -6.89
CA HIS A 87 15.71 7.56 -6.09
C HIS A 87 15.31 8.13 -4.71
N THR A 88 14.14 7.73 -4.21
CA THR A 88 13.60 8.11 -2.90
C THR A 88 12.70 7.00 -2.35
N ALA A 89 12.45 7.01 -1.04
CA ALA A 89 11.38 6.23 -0.43
C ALA A 89 9.98 6.66 -0.95
N PRO A 90 8.90 5.90 -0.66
CA PRO A 90 7.55 6.23 -1.09
C PRO A 90 7.14 7.65 -0.73
N ALA A 91 6.53 8.38 -1.68
CA ALA A 91 5.97 9.70 -1.40
C ALA A 91 4.81 9.59 -0.39
N ILE A 92 4.04 8.49 -0.48
CA ILE A 92 2.94 8.15 0.40
C ILE A 92 3.02 6.65 0.68
N ILE A 93 2.80 6.23 1.92
CA ILE A 93 2.66 4.84 2.31
C ILE A 93 1.53 4.68 3.33
N GLY A 94 0.54 3.85 3.02
CA GLY A 94 -0.43 3.37 4.01
C GLY A 94 0.19 2.23 4.81
N VAL A 95 -0.08 2.18 6.12
CA VAL A 95 0.39 1.11 7.00
C VAL A 95 -0.74 0.56 7.85
N SER A 96 -0.62 -0.69 8.27
CA SER A 96 -1.54 -1.35 9.20
C SER A 96 -0.80 -2.13 10.27
N GLU A 97 -1.54 -2.57 11.28
CA GLU A 97 -0.99 -3.27 12.45
C GLU A 97 -0.05 -2.40 13.27
N ILE A 98 -0.51 -1.19 13.53
CA ILE A 98 0.13 -0.19 14.37
C ILE A 98 -0.66 -0.10 15.67
N GLU A 99 0.03 0.00 16.79
CA GLU A 99 -0.62 0.20 18.08
C GLU A 99 -1.09 1.64 18.31
N ASN A 100 -0.21 2.63 18.13
CA ASN A 100 -0.50 4.01 18.49
C ASN A 100 0.38 5.01 17.70
N LEU A 101 0.12 6.31 17.91
CA LEU A 101 0.88 7.39 17.25
C LEU A 101 2.37 7.37 17.62
N ARG A 102 2.72 7.10 18.88
CA ARG A 102 4.10 7.10 19.36
C ARG A 102 4.97 6.11 18.58
N VAL A 103 4.44 4.92 18.32
CA VAL A 103 5.11 3.90 17.49
C VAL A 103 5.43 4.42 16.09
N LEU A 104 4.53 5.22 15.49
CA LEU A 104 4.77 5.82 14.18
C LEU A 104 5.82 6.94 14.24
N GLU A 105 5.82 7.74 15.31
CA GLU A 105 6.84 8.76 15.55
C GLU A 105 8.24 8.14 15.67
N ASP A 106 8.37 7.08 16.46
CA ASP A 106 9.61 6.32 16.60
C ASP A 106 10.04 5.69 15.26
N LEU A 107 9.10 5.18 14.47
CA LEU A 107 9.37 4.62 13.14
C LEU A 107 9.91 5.67 12.16
N VAL A 108 9.29 6.85 12.06
CA VAL A 108 9.73 7.89 11.12
C VAL A 108 11.01 8.59 11.58
N ALA A 109 11.30 8.57 12.88
CA ALA A 109 12.54 9.08 13.46
C ALA A 109 13.76 8.16 13.23
N ASN A 110 13.55 6.89 12.89
CA ASN A 110 14.63 5.94 12.61
C ASN A 110 15.60 6.45 11.53
N GLU A 111 16.89 6.11 11.65
CA GLU A 111 17.98 6.53 10.76
C GLU A 111 17.71 6.27 9.26
N HIS A 112 16.99 5.20 8.93
CA HIS A 112 16.63 4.89 7.56
C HIS A 112 15.59 5.84 6.96
N LEU A 113 14.73 6.45 7.80
CA LEU A 113 13.59 7.25 7.38
C LEU A 113 13.69 8.75 7.68
N LYS A 114 14.43 9.16 8.72
CA LYS A 114 14.46 10.55 9.21
C LYS A 114 14.75 11.58 8.12
N LYS A 115 15.62 11.26 7.17
CA LYS A 115 16.01 12.15 6.05
C LYS A 115 14.87 12.46 5.06
N PHE A 116 13.82 11.65 5.05
CA PHE A 116 12.67 11.84 4.15
C PHE A 116 11.59 12.73 4.76
N ASN A 117 11.69 13.07 6.06
CA ASN A 117 10.78 13.97 6.78
C ASN A 117 9.30 13.61 6.55
N TYR A 118 8.93 12.40 6.98
CA TYR A 118 7.56 11.92 6.89
C TYR A 118 6.66 12.72 7.86
N GLY A 119 5.45 13.05 7.42
CA GLY A 119 4.31 13.38 8.27
C GLY A 119 3.43 12.15 8.47
N ILE A 120 2.58 12.22 9.50
CA ILE A 120 1.72 11.12 9.94
C ILE A 120 0.26 11.60 9.93
N VAL A 121 -0.65 10.76 9.46
CA VAL A 121 -2.09 10.86 9.72
C VAL A 121 -2.52 9.54 10.34
N HIS A 122 -3.01 9.59 11.58
CA HIS A 122 -3.40 8.42 12.38
C HIS A 122 -4.53 8.83 13.34
N TYR A 123 -5.39 7.85 13.64
CA TYR A 123 -6.48 7.93 14.60
C TYR A 123 -6.60 6.58 15.27
N ASP A 124 -6.90 6.57 16.56
CA ASP A 124 -7.25 5.34 17.28
C ASP A 124 -8.57 4.78 16.75
N SER A 125 -8.63 3.47 16.55
CA SER A 125 -9.85 2.77 16.14
C SER A 125 -10.45 1.94 17.27
N PRO A 126 -11.73 1.52 17.17
CA PRO A 126 -12.38 0.72 18.21
C PRO A 126 -11.83 -0.72 18.36
N ASP A 127 -10.80 -1.12 17.60
CA ASP A 127 -10.25 -2.47 17.68
C ASP A 127 -9.80 -2.77 19.11
N PHE A 128 -10.27 -3.90 19.66
CA PHE A 128 -10.06 -4.24 21.06
C PHE A 128 -8.59 -4.46 21.44
N ARG A 129 -7.68 -4.64 20.46
CA ARG A 129 -6.23 -4.76 20.67
C ARG A 129 -5.48 -3.45 20.46
N GLY A 130 -6.18 -2.34 20.17
CA GLY A 130 -5.55 -1.08 19.76
C GLY A 130 -4.87 -1.15 18.40
N ILE A 131 -5.29 -2.04 17.49
CA ILE A 131 -4.69 -2.11 16.16
C ILE A 131 -5.31 -1.08 15.24
N ASP A 132 -4.46 -0.29 14.58
CA ASP A 132 -4.87 0.76 13.67
C ASP A 132 -4.27 0.67 12.27
N VAL A 133 -4.73 1.59 11.43
CA VAL A 133 -4.15 1.98 10.15
C VAL A 133 -3.64 3.42 10.22
N ALA A 134 -2.64 3.74 9.42
CA ALA A 134 -2.13 5.10 9.31
C ALA A 134 -1.66 5.42 7.89
N LEU A 135 -1.47 6.70 7.62
CA LEU A 135 -0.82 7.20 6.41
C LEU A 135 0.47 7.94 6.78
N LEU A 136 1.59 7.48 6.26
CA LEU A 136 2.85 8.22 6.28
C LEU A 136 3.08 8.88 4.93
N TYR A 137 3.48 10.14 4.92
CA TYR A 137 3.71 10.89 3.68
C TYR A 137 4.94 11.78 3.76
N GLN A 138 5.74 11.85 2.69
CA GLN A 138 6.84 12.82 2.64
C GLN A 138 6.27 14.22 2.45
N LYS A 139 6.50 15.11 3.43
CA LYS A 139 5.93 16.47 3.47
C LYS A 139 6.28 17.31 2.23
N ARG A 140 7.41 17.03 1.58
CA ARG A 140 7.84 17.70 0.34
C ARG A 140 7.02 17.34 -0.90
N TYR A 141 6.29 16.22 -0.88
CA TYR A 141 5.51 15.73 -2.02
C TYR A 141 4.02 15.73 -1.76
N PHE A 142 3.56 15.48 -0.53
CA PHE A 142 2.14 15.39 -0.23
C PHE A 142 1.75 16.35 0.89
N LYS A 143 0.68 17.09 0.67
CA LYS A 143 0.09 18.02 1.64
C LYS A 143 -1.36 17.61 1.91
N PRO A 144 -1.63 16.87 3.01
CA PRO A 144 -3.00 16.59 3.42
C PRO A 144 -3.77 17.88 3.66
N VAL A 145 -5.03 17.91 3.22
CA VAL A 145 -5.96 19.03 3.46
C VAL A 145 -7.22 18.57 4.19
N HIS A 146 -7.51 17.27 4.17
CA HIS A 146 -8.63 16.68 4.90
C HIS A 146 -8.31 15.23 5.27
N SER A 147 -8.73 14.80 6.47
CA SER A 147 -8.67 13.41 6.89
C SER A 147 -9.85 13.04 7.78
N LYS A 148 -10.28 11.77 7.69
CA LYS A 148 -11.44 11.24 8.41
C LYS A 148 -11.32 9.72 8.56
N ASN A 149 -11.60 9.20 9.74
CA ASN A 149 -11.79 7.77 9.96
C ASN A 149 -13.27 7.38 9.83
N TYR A 150 -13.51 6.16 9.35
CA TYR A 150 -14.84 5.60 9.17
C TYR A 150 -14.96 4.28 9.95
N GLU A 151 -15.84 4.27 10.97
CA GLU A 151 -16.08 3.07 11.79
C GLU A 151 -16.73 1.95 10.99
N LEU A 152 -16.09 0.76 10.98
CA LEU A 152 -16.69 -0.44 10.43
C LEU A 152 -17.65 -1.11 11.42
N LYS A 153 -18.95 -0.84 11.25
CA LYS A 153 -20.00 -1.43 12.10
C LYS A 153 -20.29 -2.89 11.75
N LEU A 154 -19.85 -3.79 12.61
CA LEU A 154 -20.14 -5.23 12.53
C LEU A 154 -21.41 -5.59 13.30
N ALA A 155 -22.05 -6.70 12.91
CA ALA A 155 -23.18 -7.21 13.67
C ALA A 155 -22.70 -7.78 15.02
N ASN A 156 -23.58 -7.80 16.02
CA ASN A 156 -23.25 -8.42 17.30
C ASN A 156 -22.90 -9.90 17.12
N ASN A 157 -22.09 -10.43 18.03
CA ASN A 157 -21.78 -11.86 18.04
C ASN A 157 -23.03 -12.66 18.51
N LYS A 158 -22.92 -14.00 18.53
CA LYS A 158 -24.02 -14.89 18.95
C LYS A 158 -24.46 -14.67 20.41
N GLU A 159 -23.61 -14.06 21.24
CA GLU A 159 -23.88 -13.72 22.64
C GLU A 159 -24.44 -12.30 22.79
N GLY A 160 -24.75 -11.61 21.68
CA GLY A 160 -25.28 -10.24 21.69
C GLY A 160 -24.22 -9.15 21.92
N LYS A 161 -22.93 -9.49 22.05
CA LYS A 161 -21.86 -8.49 22.26
C LYS A 161 -21.50 -7.76 20.97
N LYS A 162 -21.29 -6.44 21.07
CA LYS A 162 -20.78 -5.61 19.96
C LYS A 162 -19.42 -6.17 19.51
N GLN A 163 -19.25 -6.33 18.20
CA GLN A 163 -17.97 -6.68 17.61
C GLN A 163 -17.29 -5.39 17.17
N THR A 164 -16.10 -5.12 17.69
CA THR A 164 -15.26 -4.00 17.23
C THR A 164 -14.17 -4.49 16.28
N THR A 165 -13.67 -3.57 15.46
CA THR A 165 -12.63 -3.82 14.47
C THR A 165 -12.05 -2.49 14.01
N ARG A 166 -11.09 -2.54 13.08
CA ARG A 166 -10.38 -1.37 12.55
C ARG A 166 -11.30 -0.50 11.72
N ASP A 167 -10.99 0.79 11.77
CA ASP A 167 -11.58 1.79 10.89
C ASP A 167 -10.93 1.79 9.50
N GLN A 168 -11.57 2.49 8.56
CA GLN A 168 -10.94 2.89 7.29
C GLN A 168 -10.56 4.36 7.36
N LEU A 169 -9.33 4.68 6.97
CA LEU A 169 -8.80 6.05 7.01
C LEU A 169 -8.86 6.67 5.61
N LEU A 170 -9.62 7.75 5.46
CA LEU A 170 -9.59 8.62 4.29
C LEU A 170 -8.63 9.80 4.55
N VAL A 171 -7.72 10.05 3.60
CA VAL A 171 -6.88 11.25 3.55
C VAL A 171 -6.95 11.86 2.16
N SER A 172 -7.38 13.12 2.07
CA SER A 172 -7.38 13.90 0.85
C SER A 172 -6.28 14.96 0.92
N GLY A 173 -5.53 15.14 -0.16
CA GLY A 173 -4.40 16.06 -0.18
C GLY A 173 -3.80 16.26 -1.56
N TYR A 174 -2.91 17.24 -1.67
CA TYR A 174 -2.21 17.53 -2.92
C TYR A 174 -0.93 16.71 -2.99
N LEU A 175 -0.85 15.79 -3.96
CA LEU A 175 0.40 15.16 -4.38
C LEU A 175 1.04 16.03 -5.46
N ASP A 176 2.11 16.72 -5.06
CA ASP A 176 2.70 17.84 -5.74
C ASP A 176 1.66 18.97 -5.92
N ASP A 177 0.95 19.00 -7.03
CA ASP A 177 -0.06 19.99 -7.44
C ASP A 177 -1.43 19.37 -7.74
N GLU A 178 -1.58 18.05 -7.57
CA GLU A 178 -2.82 17.32 -7.90
C GLU A 178 -3.52 16.80 -6.66
N LEU A 179 -4.82 17.14 -6.53
CA LEU A 179 -5.66 16.60 -5.47
C LEU A 179 -5.90 15.10 -5.71
N ILE A 180 -5.55 14.29 -4.70
CA ILE A 180 -5.80 12.85 -4.66
C ILE A 180 -6.42 12.47 -3.32
N HIS A 181 -7.15 11.36 -3.33
CA HIS A 181 -7.79 10.76 -2.16
C HIS A 181 -7.21 9.38 -1.91
N ILE A 182 -6.73 9.15 -0.70
CA ILE A 182 -6.15 7.89 -0.25
C ILE A 182 -7.07 7.26 0.79
N ILE A 183 -7.47 6.02 0.59
CA ILE A 183 -8.21 5.23 1.58
C ILE A 183 -7.30 4.08 2.05
N VAL A 184 -6.98 4.03 3.34
CA VAL A 184 -6.17 2.97 3.96
C VAL A 184 -7.10 2.00 4.69
N ASN A 185 -6.92 0.70 4.46
CA ASN A 185 -7.79 -0.35 4.94
C ASN A 185 -7.02 -1.42 5.72
N HIS A 186 -7.66 -1.99 6.74
CA HIS A 186 -7.27 -3.26 7.34
C HIS A 186 -8.52 -4.07 7.72
N TRP A 187 -9.06 -4.82 6.76
CA TRP A 187 -10.35 -5.49 6.93
C TRP A 187 -10.30 -6.67 7.93
N PRO A 188 -11.45 -7.12 8.45
CA PRO A 188 -11.52 -8.23 9.39
C PRO A 188 -10.86 -9.51 8.84
N SER A 189 -10.01 -10.13 9.66
CA SER A 189 -9.25 -11.32 9.25
C SER A 189 -10.13 -12.54 8.99
N ARG A 190 -9.54 -13.58 8.37
CA ARG A 190 -10.21 -14.86 8.11
C ARG A 190 -10.39 -15.74 9.37
N ARG A 191 -10.34 -15.17 10.59
CA ARG A 191 -10.52 -15.90 11.86
C ARG A 191 -11.86 -16.62 11.90
N GLY A 192 -11.83 -17.93 12.17
CA GLY A 192 -13.00 -18.82 12.10
C GLY A 192 -13.22 -19.46 10.73
N GLY A 193 -12.34 -19.22 9.77
CA GLY A 193 -12.39 -19.73 8.40
C GLY A 193 -13.00 -18.71 7.42
N GLU A 194 -12.54 -18.74 6.17
CA GLU A 194 -12.95 -17.80 5.12
C GLU A 194 -14.47 -17.75 4.95
N LYS A 195 -15.13 -18.90 4.76
CA LYS A 195 -16.57 -18.99 4.53
C LYS A 195 -17.40 -18.35 5.65
N LYS A 196 -17.00 -18.53 6.91
CA LYS A 196 -17.71 -17.98 8.08
C LYS A 196 -17.43 -16.48 8.26
N SER A 197 -16.25 -16.01 7.86
CA SER A 197 -15.79 -14.64 8.09
C SER A 197 -16.05 -13.68 6.92
N SER A 198 -16.31 -14.20 5.70
CA SER A 198 -16.49 -13.43 4.45
C SER A 198 -17.42 -12.22 4.61
N ILE A 199 -18.55 -12.40 5.29
CA ILE A 199 -19.54 -11.34 5.49
C ILE A 199 -18.97 -10.08 6.16
N ARG A 200 -17.97 -10.23 7.04
CA ARG A 200 -17.33 -9.08 7.71
C ARG A 200 -16.46 -8.28 6.73
N ARG A 201 -15.79 -8.95 5.79
CA ARG A 201 -15.00 -8.30 4.73
C ARG A 201 -15.89 -7.71 3.64
N GLU A 202 -17.01 -8.36 3.33
CA GLU A 202 -18.04 -7.78 2.46
C GLU A 202 -18.62 -6.48 3.05
N LYS A 203 -18.81 -6.41 4.38
CA LYS A 203 -19.14 -5.14 5.07
C LYS A 203 -18.02 -4.10 4.98
N GLY A 204 -16.76 -4.52 5.12
CA GLY A 204 -15.60 -3.64 4.90
C GLY A 204 -15.58 -3.06 3.49
N ALA A 205 -15.81 -3.91 2.48
CA ALA A 205 -15.94 -3.47 1.09
C ALA A 205 -17.13 -2.52 0.87
N ALA A 206 -18.27 -2.76 1.52
CA ALA A 206 -19.43 -1.87 1.42
C ALA A 206 -19.14 -0.48 1.99
N LEU A 207 -18.44 -0.40 3.14
CA LEU A 207 -17.96 0.87 3.68
C LEU A 207 -16.97 1.56 2.73
N ASN A 208 -16.07 0.80 2.11
CA ASN A 208 -15.14 1.36 1.13
C ASN A 208 -15.88 1.95 -0.08
N VAL A 209 -16.91 1.25 -0.59
CA VAL A 209 -17.80 1.75 -1.66
C VAL A 209 -18.51 3.04 -1.24
N GLN A 210 -18.99 3.13 0.01
CA GLN A 210 -19.62 4.34 0.52
C GLN A 210 -18.66 5.54 0.49
N ILE A 211 -17.43 5.37 0.99
CA ILE A 211 -16.40 6.42 0.99
C ILE A 211 -16.06 6.84 -0.45
N ILE A 212 -15.88 5.89 -1.36
CA ILE A 212 -15.60 6.17 -2.77
C ILE A 212 -16.74 6.97 -3.41
N LYS A 213 -18.00 6.62 -3.11
CA LYS A 213 -19.17 7.34 -3.62
C LYS A 213 -19.27 8.76 -3.08
N GLU A 214 -19.05 8.97 -1.77
CA GLU A 214 -19.03 10.29 -1.14
C GLU A 214 -18.04 11.22 -1.88
N ILE A 215 -16.83 10.73 -2.16
CA ILE A 215 -15.83 11.48 -2.91
C ILE A 215 -16.26 11.74 -4.38
N GLN A 216 -16.85 10.74 -5.04
CA GLN A 216 -17.27 10.85 -6.44
C GLN A 216 -18.52 11.71 -6.65
N GLU A 217 -19.37 11.84 -5.63
CA GLU A 217 -20.52 12.75 -5.62
C GLU A 217 -20.07 14.22 -5.66
N GLU A 218 -18.99 14.56 -4.95
CA GLU A 218 -18.37 15.88 -5.01
C GLU A 218 -17.59 16.09 -6.32
N ASN A 219 -16.86 15.06 -6.78
CA ASN A 219 -16.09 15.11 -8.01
C ASN A 219 -16.12 13.75 -8.76
N PRO A 220 -16.92 13.62 -9.83
CA PRO A 220 -17.02 12.38 -10.61
C PRO A 220 -15.71 11.91 -11.26
N LYS A 221 -14.71 12.80 -11.35
CA LYS A 221 -13.36 12.51 -11.86
C LYS A 221 -12.31 12.48 -10.74
N ALA A 222 -12.70 12.33 -9.48
CA ALA A 222 -11.75 12.25 -8.37
C ALA A 222 -10.69 11.16 -8.59
N LYS A 223 -9.44 11.48 -8.23
CA LYS A 223 -8.32 10.54 -8.24
C LYS A 223 -8.27 9.82 -6.90
N ILE A 224 -8.88 8.64 -6.85
CA ILE A 224 -8.98 7.83 -5.64
C ILE A 224 -8.04 6.64 -5.71
N ILE A 225 -7.31 6.38 -4.63
CA ILE A 225 -6.49 5.19 -4.42
C ILE A 225 -6.97 4.55 -3.12
N THR A 226 -7.46 3.31 -3.18
CA THR A 226 -7.80 2.51 -2.00
C THR A 226 -6.75 1.42 -1.86
N MET A 227 -6.11 1.34 -0.70
CA MET A 227 -5.01 0.43 -0.41
C MET A 227 -5.18 -0.19 0.97
N GLY A 228 -4.56 -1.35 1.19
CA GLY A 228 -4.69 -1.99 2.49
C GLY A 228 -4.41 -3.47 2.50
N ASP A 229 -4.40 -4.03 3.71
CA ASP A 229 -4.58 -5.46 3.94
C ASP A 229 -6.09 -5.73 3.96
N PHE A 230 -6.59 -6.25 2.86
CA PHE A 230 -8.01 -6.52 2.70
C PHE A 230 -8.42 -7.89 3.28
N ASN A 231 -7.47 -8.72 3.73
CA ASN A 231 -7.72 -10.10 4.17
C ASN A 231 -8.52 -10.96 3.16
N ASP A 232 -8.56 -10.53 1.91
CA ASP A 232 -9.20 -11.17 0.77
C ASP A 232 -8.33 -11.05 -0.47
N ASP A 233 -8.35 -12.09 -1.30
CA ASP A 233 -7.72 -12.11 -2.61
C ASP A 233 -8.56 -11.27 -3.60
N PRO A 234 -7.97 -10.78 -4.70
CA PRO A 234 -8.66 -9.97 -5.70
C PRO A 234 -9.92 -10.62 -6.29
N THR A 235 -10.06 -11.94 -6.17
CA THR A 235 -11.16 -12.75 -6.73
C THR A 235 -12.32 -12.96 -5.74
N ASN A 236 -12.19 -12.60 -4.46
CA ASN A 236 -13.23 -12.81 -3.47
C ASN A 236 -14.46 -11.90 -3.68
N ASN A 237 -15.58 -12.23 -3.01
CA ASN A 237 -16.86 -11.51 -3.11
C ASN A 237 -16.74 -10.02 -2.78
N SER A 238 -15.93 -9.67 -1.77
CA SER A 238 -15.67 -8.29 -1.35
C SER A 238 -15.22 -7.42 -2.53
N PHE A 239 -14.32 -7.94 -3.37
CA PHE A 239 -13.86 -7.25 -4.58
C PHE A 239 -14.83 -7.37 -5.76
N LYS A 240 -15.31 -8.58 -6.05
CA LYS A 240 -16.02 -8.85 -7.32
C LYS A 240 -17.52 -8.54 -7.27
N LYS A 241 -18.17 -8.76 -6.12
CA LYS A 241 -19.61 -8.54 -5.94
C LYS A 241 -19.91 -7.19 -5.29
N VAL A 242 -19.14 -6.81 -4.27
CA VAL A 242 -19.41 -5.58 -3.49
C VAL A 242 -18.74 -4.37 -4.13
N LEU A 243 -17.40 -4.31 -4.16
CA LEU A 243 -16.64 -3.22 -4.81
C LEU A 243 -16.80 -3.20 -6.34
N LYS A 244 -17.09 -4.36 -6.94
CA LYS A 244 -17.19 -4.56 -8.39
C LYS A 244 -15.93 -4.13 -9.16
N ALA A 245 -14.76 -4.26 -8.52
CA ALA A 245 -13.48 -3.88 -9.09
C ALA A 245 -13.15 -4.67 -10.37
N LYS A 246 -12.49 -4.01 -11.33
CA LYS A 246 -12.14 -4.57 -12.64
C LYS A 246 -10.66 -4.90 -12.71
N GLY A 247 -10.32 -6.13 -13.10
CA GLY A 247 -8.93 -6.55 -13.33
C GLY A 247 -8.40 -6.20 -14.73
N LYS A 248 -9.29 -5.91 -15.70
CA LYS A 248 -8.92 -5.54 -17.07
C LYS A 248 -9.20 -4.08 -17.33
N LYS A 249 -8.20 -3.38 -17.87
CA LYS A 249 -8.29 -1.95 -18.21
C LYS A 249 -9.46 -1.64 -19.16
N SER A 250 -9.71 -2.52 -20.13
CA SER A 250 -10.79 -2.35 -21.12
C SER A 250 -12.20 -2.47 -20.55
N GLU A 251 -12.36 -3.00 -19.34
CA GLU A 251 -13.66 -3.17 -18.67
C GLU A 251 -13.97 -2.02 -17.71
N VAL A 252 -13.03 -1.10 -17.50
CA VAL A 252 -13.12 0.02 -16.55
C VAL A 252 -13.86 1.18 -17.21
N LYS A 253 -14.98 1.59 -16.62
CA LYS A 253 -15.74 2.79 -16.99
C LYS A 253 -15.50 3.92 -16.00
N LEU A 254 -15.92 5.14 -16.35
CA LEU A 254 -15.89 6.27 -15.41
C LEU A 254 -16.67 5.89 -14.13
N GLY A 255 -16.09 6.20 -12.97
CA GLY A 255 -16.63 5.81 -11.65
C GLY A 255 -16.16 4.44 -11.15
N ASP A 256 -15.71 3.53 -12.03
CA ASP A 256 -15.22 2.22 -11.62
C ASP A 256 -13.84 2.30 -10.94
N MET A 257 -13.54 1.26 -10.15
CA MET A 257 -12.21 1.00 -9.59
C MET A 257 -11.49 -0.10 -10.40
N TYR A 258 -10.26 0.18 -10.79
CA TYR A 258 -9.34 -0.76 -11.42
C TYR A 258 -8.45 -1.44 -10.36
N ASN A 259 -8.36 -2.77 -10.42
CA ASN A 259 -7.48 -3.57 -9.58
C ASN A 259 -6.32 -4.15 -10.40
N PRO A 260 -5.13 -3.53 -10.40
CA PRO A 260 -3.97 -4.04 -11.11
C PRO A 260 -3.44 -5.38 -10.55
N MET A 261 -3.82 -5.74 -9.33
CA MET A 261 -3.30 -6.93 -8.65
C MET A 261 -4.06 -8.21 -8.98
N GLU A 262 -5.23 -8.13 -9.61
CA GLU A 262 -5.98 -9.31 -10.06
C GLU A 262 -5.18 -10.16 -11.06
N ASN A 263 -4.48 -9.53 -12.01
CA ASN A 263 -3.59 -10.23 -12.94
C ASN A 263 -2.36 -10.80 -12.22
N MET A 264 -1.83 -10.09 -11.23
CA MET A 264 -0.70 -10.59 -10.42
C MET A 264 -1.10 -11.87 -9.67
N HIS A 265 -2.27 -11.86 -9.02
CA HIS A 265 -2.82 -13.03 -8.34
C HIS A 265 -3.06 -14.20 -9.32
N ALA A 266 -3.63 -13.96 -10.49
CA ALA A 266 -3.84 -14.99 -11.51
C ALA A 266 -2.53 -15.64 -12.01
N ARG A 267 -1.38 -14.94 -11.86
CA ARG A 267 -0.04 -15.44 -12.16
C ARG A 267 0.65 -16.11 -10.97
N GLY A 268 -0.04 -16.29 -9.84
CA GLY A 268 0.49 -16.91 -8.63
C GLY A 268 1.34 -15.98 -7.75
N LEU A 269 1.34 -14.67 -8.02
CA LEU A 269 1.99 -13.72 -7.12
C LEU A 269 1.14 -13.55 -5.86
N ASN A 270 1.80 -13.33 -4.73
CA ASN A 270 1.20 -13.30 -3.41
C ASN A 270 1.94 -12.29 -2.53
N THR A 271 1.28 -11.85 -1.47
CA THR A 271 1.85 -10.95 -0.46
C THR A 271 2.08 -11.65 0.87
N LEU A 272 1.45 -12.81 1.10
CA LEU A 272 1.63 -13.59 2.33
C LEU A 272 1.39 -15.09 2.11
N GLY A 273 1.78 -15.88 3.11
CA GLY A 273 1.52 -17.32 3.16
C GLY A 273 1.03 -17.79 4.53
N TYR A 274 -0.01 -18.61 4.57
CA TYR A 274 -0.58 -19.20 5.78
C TYR A 274 -1.14 -20.60 5.54
N ARG A 275 -0.69 -21.58 6.35
CA ARG A 275 -1.11 -23.00 6.27
C ARG A 275 -1.10 -23.53 4.82
N ASP A 276 0.05 -23.41 4.16
CA ASP A 276 0.27 -23.88 2.79
C ASP A 276 -0.55 -23.15 1.70
N ASN A 277 -1.30 -22.10 2.07
CA ASN A 277 -1.97 -21.22 1.13
C ASN A 277 -1.17 -19.92 0.96
N ILE A 278 -0.89 -19.55 -0.28
CA ILE A 278 -0.36 -18.24 -0.66
C ILE A 278 -1.54 -17.34 -1.03
N ASN A 279 -1.55 -16.10 -0.53
CA ASN A 279 -2.65 -15.16 -0.75
C ASN A 279 -2.13 -13.78 -1.16
N LEU A 280 -2.95 -13.00 -1.84
CA LEU A 280 -2.67 -11.62 -2.21
C LEU A 280 -3.68 -10.70 -1.51
N PHE A 281 -3.48 -10.48 -0.20
CA PHE A 281 -4.38 -9.65 0.61
C PHE A 281 -4.04 -8.17 0.55
N ASP A 282 -2.76 -7.85 0.45
CA ASP A 282 -2.28 -6.47 0.36
C ASP A 282 -2.48 -5.96 -1.05
N GLN A 283 -3.41 -5.02 -1.23
CA GLN A 283 -3.80 -4.54 -2.55
C GLN A 283 -3.77 -3.02 -2.67
N ILE A 284 -3.65 -2.53 -3.90
CA ILE A 284 -3.82 -1.11 -4.25
C ILE A 284 -4.71 -1.06 -5.48
N LEU A 285 -5.87 -0.44 -5.35
CA LEU A 285 -6.83 -0.20 -6.41
C LEU A 285 -6.90 1.30 -6.69
N ILE A 286 -7.17 1.66 -7.94
CA ILE A 286 -7.23 3.04 -8.38
C ILE A 286 -8.55 3.33 -9.08
N SER A 287 -9.07 4.54 -8.93
CA SER A 287 -10.17 5.06 -9.74
C SER A 287 -9.82 5.04 -11.23
N SER A 288 -10.86 4.94 -12.06
CA SER A 288 -10.77 5.08 -13.52
C SER A 288 -10.00 6.34 -13.97
N THR A 289 -10.07 7.46 -13.24
CA THR A 289 -9.33 8.68 -13.59
C THR A 289 -7.81 8.54 -13.47
N LEU A 290 -7.32 7.70 -12.55
CA LEU A 290 -5.89 7.40 -12.41
C LEU A 290 -5.42 6.33 -13.39
N LEU A 291 -6.33 5.66 -14.10
CA LEU A 291 -5.98 4.64 -15.08
C LEU A 291 -5.51 5.29 -16.38
N ASP A 292 -4.30 4.93 -16.82
CA ASP A 292 -3.82 5.30 -18.15
C ASP A 292 -4.58 4.53 -19.25
N THR A 293 -5.24 5.29 -20.12
CA THR A 293 -5.99 4.80 -21.30
C THR A 293 -5.50 5.39 -22.62
N ASP A 294 -4.85 6.55 -22.62
CA ASP A 294 -4.48 7.28 -23.83
C ASP A 294 -2.99 7.66 -23.92
N LYS A 295 -2.17 7.25 -22.95
CA LYS A 295 -0.72 7.48 -22.87
C LYS A 295 -0.33 8.96 -22.91
N LYS A 296 -1.22 9.88 -22.54
CA LYS A 296 -0.92 11.33 -22.58
C LYS A 296 -0.26 11.86 -21.31
N PHE A 297 -0.44 11.20 -20.16
CA PHE A 297 0.23 11.51 -18.87
C PHE A 297 0.31 13.01 -18.51
N LYS A 298 -0.67 13.84 -18.92
CA LYS A 298 -0.73 15.27 -18.59
C LYS A 298 -0.90 15.52 -17.09
N ASP A 299 -1.47 14.53 -16.42
CA ASP A 299 -1.69 14.46 -15.00
C ASP A 299 -1.26 13.08 -14.48
N TYR A 300 -1.27 12.86 -13.17
CA TYR A 300 -0.85 11.59 -12.61
C TYR A 300 -1.72 10.43 -13.11
N LYS A 301 -1.07 9.45 -13.73
CA LYS A 301 -1.65 8.13 -14.05
C LYS A 301 -0.80 7.01 -13.46
N MET A 302 -1.45 5.90 -13.09
CA MET A 302 -0.75 4.70 -12.68
C MET A 302 0.03 4.10 -13.86
N PHE A 303 1.35 4.05 -13.72
CA PHE A 303 2.25 3.43 -14.67
C PHE A 303 2.37 1.92 -14.45
N LYS A 304 2.56 1.50 -13.18
CA LYS A 304 2.82 0.09 -12.86
C LYS A 304 2.51 -0.21 -11.39
N ALA A 305 1.98 -1.40 -11.12
CA ALA A 305 1.87 -1.98 -9.78
C ALA A 305 2.89 -3.11 -9.58
N ASN A 306 3.40 -3.28 -8.35
CA ASN A 306 4.40 -4.28 -8.00
C ASN A 306 4.22 -4.75 -6.54
N ILE A 307 4.76 -5.92 -6.24
CA ILE A 307 4.99 -6.43 -4.89
C ILE A 307 6.49 -6.28 -4.60
N TYR A 308 6.85 -5.75 -3.43
CA TYR A 308 8.24 -5.60 -3.00
C TYR A 308 8.69 -6.82 -2.21
N ASN A 309 9.38 -7.75 -2.86
CA ASN A 309 9.82 -9.03 -2.26
C ASN A 309 11.31 -9.32 -2.51
N PRO A 310 12.26 -8.44 -2.12
CA PRO A 310 13.68 -8.74 -2.22
C PRO A 310 14.06 -9.98 -1.39
N ARG A 311 15.16 -10.65 -1.76
CA ARG A 311 15.60 -11.93 -1.17
C ARG A 311 15.75 -11.92 0.37
N PHE A 312 15.99 -10.76 0.99
CA PHE A 312 16.13 -10.67 2.45
C PHE A 312 14.78 -10.67 3.19
N LEU A 313 13.67 -10.39 2.50
CA LEU A 313 12.32 -10.50 3.06
C LEU A 313 11.75 -11.91 2.95
N ILE A 314 12.51 -12.88 2.44
CA ILE A 314 12.02 -14.22 2.13
C ILE A 314 12.75 -15.25 2.99
N ASN A 315 12.00 -16.14 3.63
CA ASN A 315 12.53 -17.33 4.26
C ASN A 315 13.24 -18.21 3.23
N LYS A 316 14.54 -18.46 3.44
CA LYS A 316 15.38 -19.18 2.45
C LYS A 316 15.33 -20.70 2.56
N LYS A 317 14.96 -21.23 3.74
CA LYS A 317 15.04 -22.66 4.10
C LYS A 317 13.91 -23.03 5.07
N GLY A 318 13.75 -24.32 5.32
CA GLY A 318 12.80 -24.86 6.29
C GLY A 318 11.36 -24.86 5.80
N ARG A 319 10.43 -25.16 6.72
CA ARG A 319 8.99 -25.29 6.44
C ARG A 319 8.38 -24.04 5.79
N TYR A 320 8.88 -22.85 6.12
CA TYR A 320 8.38 -21.58 5.61
C TYR A 320 9.15 -21.07 4.37
N LYS A 321 9.94 -21.91 3.70
CA LYS A 321 10.72 -21.49 2.52
C LYS A 321 9.81 -20.82 1.48
N GLY A 322 10.19 -19.62 1.04
CA GLY A 322 9.43 -18.82 0.08
C GLY A 322 8.42 -17.84 0.69
N TYR A 323 8.12 -17.96 1.99
CA TYR A 323 7.18 -17.09 2.69
C TYR A 323 7.89 -15.80 3.14
N PRO A 324 7.16 -14.70 3.38
CA PRO A 324 7.70 -13.53 4.05
C PRO A 324 8.42 -13.91 5.36
N TYR A 325 9.58 -13.31 5.58
CA TYR A 325 10.37 -13.50 6.78
C TYR A 325 9.77 -12.64 7.89
N ARG A 326 8.79 -13.20 8.58
CA ARG A 326 7.99 -12.60 9.66
C ARG A 326 8.79 -12.25 10.91
N SER A 327 8.39 -11.17 11.60
CA SER A 327 8.91 -10.72 12.89
C SER A 327 8.76 -11.78 13.97
N PHE A 328 7.57 -12.39 14.10
CA PHE A 328 7.27 -13.24 15.26
C PHE A 328 6.85 -14.66 14.87
N SER A 329 7.35 -15.64 15.63
CA SER A 329 6.97 -17.04 15.47
C SER A 329 6.92 -17.71 16.83
N TYR A 330 5.77 -18.32 17.17
CA TYR A 330 5.56 -19.02 18.45
C TYR A 330 5.97 -18.18 19.68
N GLY A 331 5.57 -16.89 19.70
CA GLY A 331 5.87 -15.95 20.80
C GLY A 331 7.30 -15.43 20.84
N ASN A 332 8.16 -15.82 19.89
CA ASN A 332 9.55 -15.37 19.83
C ASN A 332 9.79 -14.45 18.64
N PHE A 333 10.61 -13.41 18.86
CA PHE A 333 11.12 -12.59 17.78
C PHE A 333 12.15 -13.37 16.96
N THR A 334 11.97 -13.42 15.64
CA THR A 334 12.81 -14.20 14.74
C THR A 334 13.98 -13.41 14.16
N GLY A 335 14.00 -12.08 14.37
CA GLY A 335 14.85 -11.13 13.63
C GLY A 335 14.29 -10.71 12.27
N GLY A 336 13.08 -11.16 11.91
CA GLY A 336 12.42 -10.86 10.64
C GLY A 336 11.73 -9.49 10.57
N TYR A 337 10.89 -9.33 9.56
CA TYR A 337 10.26 -8.09 9.12
C TYR A 337 8.75 -8.13 9.33
N SER A 338 8.02 -8.66 8.36
CA SER A 338 6.56 -8.77 8.38
C SER A 338 6.21 -10.11 7.75
N ASP A 339 5.09 -10.69 8.16
CA ASP A 339 4.49 -11.82 7.47
C ASP A 339 3.79 -11.43 6.16
N HIS A 340 3.90 -10.17 5.76
CA HIS A 340 3.44 -9.61 4.50
C HIS A 340 4.60 -9.03 3.68
N PHE A 341 4.48 -9.06 2.35
CA PHE A 341 5.29 -8.27 1.42
C PHE A 341 4.59 -6.93 1.14
N PRO A 342 5.31 -5.80 1.16
CA PRO A 342 4.73 -4.51 0.75
C PRO A 342 4.27 -4.54 -0.70
N VAL A 343 3.25 -3.75 -1.01
CA VAL A 343 2.79 -3.49 -2.37
C VAL A 343 2.93 -2.03 -2.72
N TYR A 344 3.16 -1.72 -3.99
CA TYR A 344 3.31 -0.32 -4.41
C TYR A 344 2.95 -0.12 -5.88
N ILE A 345 2.55 1.12 -6.17
CA ILE A 345 2.36 1.61 -7.53
C ILE A 345 3.34 2.74 -7.82
N TYR A 346 3.72 2.86 -9.08
CA TYR A 346 4.28 4.09 -9.62
C TYR A 346 3.18 4.88 -10.29
N VAL A 347 3.04 6.14 -9.92
CA VAL A 347 2.26 7.12 -10.68
C VAL A 347 3.23 8.05 -11.41
N ILE A 348 2.91 8.38 -12.66
CA ILE A 348 3.71 9.28 -13.49
C ILE A 348 2.86 10.39 -14.09
N LYS A 349 3.49 11.54 -14.28
CA LYS A 349 3.00 12.64 -15.11
C LYS A 349 4.16 13.21 -15.92
N GLU A 350 3.90 13.70 -17.12
CA GLU A 350 4.89 14.38 -17.96
C GLU A 350 5.37 15.64 -17.22
N LYS A 351 6.68 15.88 -17.17
CA LYS A 351 7.19 17.13 -16.63
C LYS A 351 6.80 18.26 -17.58
N SER A 352 6.29 19.34 -17.01
CA SER A 352 6.01 20.57 -17.75
C SER A 352 7.28 21.22 -18.25
#